data_AF-A0A7M3ZK48-F1
#
_entry.id   AF-A0A7M3ZK48-F1
#
_cell.length_a   1.000
_cell.length_b   1.000
_cell.length_c   1.000
_cell.angle_alpha   90.00
_cell.angle_beta   90.00
_cell.angle_gamma   90.00
#
_symmetry.space_group_name_H-M   'P 1'
#
loop_
_entity.id
_entity.type
_entity.pdbx_description
1 polymer ?
#
loop_
_entity_poly.entity_id
_entity_poly.type
_entity_poly.pdbx_seq_one_letter_code
_entity_poly.pdbx_strand_id
1 'polypeptide(L)'
;MSGRIHSIPAETTESFVESIDRVETSNVPTIVFISRYPASRLIDLLDISEIQCYWLTNIEGKGVLEPSLEKLNHFTESLISSEQGLLFIEGFEWLVSIHGFEAVHSMLRSLAEKVAMSRWSIYLSLYESSYNQQELSRIIREAPILEFKSNEMTIQNDGAETSHPHASTLEKTLEMDLNDDGTPKLVLLTKLPRSGFTKQILQRRILQWRRMGLDTSEIEASLYSNNLDAIYEEYSMVEEKVRRATELERYVVTNIRDTQERAIALFRLRQLTGLDQLEKQYFSE
;
A
#
# COMPACT_ATOMS: atom_id res chain seq x y z
N MET A 1 -16.55 11.57 15.66
CA MET A 1 -16.04 10.26 16.13
C MET A 1 -14.94 10.54 17.13
N SER A 2 -14.82 9.72 18.18
CA SER A 2 -13.68 9.74 19.10
C SER A 2 -12.51 9.01 18.44
N GLY A 3 -11.31 9.55 18.61
CA GLY A 3 -10.07 8.99 18.08
C GLY A 3 -9.75 7.61 18.64
N ARG A 4 -9.01 6.80 17.88
CA ARG A 4 -8.53 5.48 18.32
C ARG A 4 -7.16 5.17 17.79
N ILE A 5 -6.46 4.28 18.49
CA ILE A 5 -5.23 3.67 17.99
C ILE A 5 -5.56 2.28 17.47
N HIS A 6 -5.04 1.94 16.30
CA HIS A 6 -5.13 0.62 15.71
C HIS A 6 -3.74 0.11 15.34
N SER A 7 -3.59 -1.21 15.36
CA SER A 7 -2.44 -1.90 14.79
C SER A 7 -2.74 -2.39 13.39
N ILE A 8 -1.78 -2.29 12.50
CA ILE A 8 -1.86 -2.85 11.15
C ILE A 8 -0.72 -3.87 11.01
N PRO A 9 -1.03 -5.16 10.82
CA PRO A 9 -0.03 -6.17 10.54
C PRO A 9 0.75 -5.80 9.28
N ALA A 10 2.05 -5.59 9.43
CA ALA A 10 2.94 -5.22 8.33
C ALA A 10 4.37 -5.64 8.66
N GLU A 11 4.98 -6.43 7.78
CA GLU A 11 6.37 -6.89 7.91
C GLU A 11 7.36 -5.88 7.32
N THR A 12 6.88 -5.03 6.40
CA THR A 12 7.69 -4.05 5.68
C THR A 12 7.03 -2.69 5.65
N THR A 13 7.80 -1.63 5.38
CA THR A 13 7.25 -0.28 5.19
C THR A 13 6.30 -0.24 3.99
N GLU A 14 6.59 -0.95 2.90
CA GLU A 14 5.73 -1.00 1.72
C GLU A 14 4.35 -1.57 2.06
N SER A 15 4.29 -2.71 2.77
CA SER A 15 3.02 -3.32 3.19
C SER A 15 2.24 -2.42 4.16
N PHE A 16 2.95 -1.71 5.05
CA PHE A 16 2.31 -0.73 5.92
C PHE A 16 1.78 0.48 5.14
N VAL A 17 2.53 0.96 4.14
CA VAL A 17 2.10 2.07 3.28
C VAL A 17 0.84 1.70 2.48
N GLU A 18 0.78 0.48 1.94
CA GLU A 18 -0.40 -0.01 1.22
C GLU A 18 -1.67 0.00 2.07
N SER A 19 -1.54 -0.13 3.40
CA SER A 19 -2.69 -0.05 4.31
C SER A 19 -3.30 1.34 4.43
N ILE A 20 -2.54 2.40 4.18
CA ILE A 20 -3.04 3.79 4.19
C ILE A 20 -4.18 3.94 3.17
N ASP A 21 -4.09 3.22 2.05
CA ASP A 21 -5.10 3.24 0.98
C ASP A 21 -6.41 2.57 1.41
N ARG A 22 -6.33 1.61 2.33
CA ARG A 22 -7.47 0.86 2.84
C ARG A 22 -8.17 1.57 3.99
N VAL A 23 -7.47 2.48 4.67
CA VAL A 23 -8.07 3.38 5.65
C VAL A 23 -8.87 4.45 4.92
N GLU A 24 -10.12 4.68 5.31
CA GLU A 24 -10.95 5.73 4.71
C GLU A 24 -10.34 7.12 4.99
N THR A 25 -9.52 7.62 4.06
CA THR A 25 -8.93 8.96 4.12
C THR A 25 -9.85 10.04 3.55
N SER A 26 -10.89 9.64 2.82
CA SER A 26 -11.89 10.48 2.18
C SER A 26 -12.65 11.30 3.23
N ASN A 27 -12.16 12.50 3.55
CA ASN A 27 -12.66 13.53 4.49
C ASN A 27 -11.68 13.90 5.62
N VAL A 28 -10.45 13.41 5.62
CA VAL A 28 -9.45 13.81 6.62
C VAL A 28 -8.51 14.88 6.04
N PRO A 29 -8.42 16.07 6.66
CA PRO A 29 -7.66 17.20 6.11
C PRO A 29 -6.15 17.07 6.32
N THR A 30 -5.72 16.26 7.30
CA THR A 30 -4.32 16.15 7.70
C THR A 30 -3.93 14.68 7.85
N ILE A 31 -2.90 14.26 7.12
CA ILE A 31 -2.28 12.95 7.25
C ILE A 31 -0.81 13.15 7.58
N VAL A 32 -0.34 12.50 8.64
CA VAL A 32 1.05 12.51 9.07
C VAL A 32 1.59 11.08 9.04
N PHE A 33 2.82 10.92 8.55
CA PHE A 33 3.48 9.61 8.46
C PHE A 33 4.87 9.70 9.09
N ILE A 34 5.11 8.94 10.15
CA ILE A 34 6.41 8.79 10.80
C ILE A 34 7.01 7.47 10.34
N SER A 35 8.24 7.48 9.84
CA SER A 35 8.94 6.25 9.41
C SER A 35 10.45 6.35 9.59
N ARG A 36 11.09 5.18 9.70
CA ARG A 36 12.56 5.04 9.68
C ARG A 36 13.20 5.42 8.35
N TYR A 37 12.40 5.61 7.30
CA TYR A 37 12.88 6.08 5.99
C TYR A 37 12.72 7.59 5.83
N PRO A 38 13.69 8.28 5.19
CA PRO A 38 13.54 9.67 4.82
C PRO A 38 12.47 9.84 3.72
N ALA A 39 11.83 11.02 3.68
CA ALA A 39 10.79 11.35 2.70
C ALA A 39 11.21 11.10 1.23
N SER A 40 12.50 11.25 0.90
CA SER A 40 13.03 10.97 -0.44
C SER A 40 12.93 9.51 -0.87
N ARG A 41 12.92 8.56 0.08
CA ARG A 41 12.68 7.13 -0.22
C ARG A 41 11.19 6.80 -0.23
N LEU A 42 10.40 7.56 0.51
CA LEU A 42 8.95 7.37 0.57
C LEU A 42 8.24 7.91 -0.68
N ILE A 43 8.87 8.76 -1.49
CA ILE A 43 8.26 9.34 -2.69
C ILE A 43 7.82 8.30 -3.72
N ASP A 44 8.50 7.14 -3.75
CA ASP A 44 8.15 6.02 -4.63
C ASP A 44 7.00 5.16 -4.07
N LEU A 45 6.61 5.38 -2.81
CA LEU A 45 5.62 4.59 -2.08
C LEU A 45 4.37 5.41 -1.70
N LEU A 46 4.53 6.71 -1.46
CA LEU A 46 3.53 7.62 -0.91
C LEU A 46 3.44 8.90 -1.75
N ASP A 47 2.22 9.43 -1.88
CA ASP A 47 2.05 10.81 -2.33
C ASP A 47 2.40 11.79 -1.20
N ILE A 48 3.69 12.10 -1.08
CA ILE A 48 4.23 12.99 -0.05
C ILE A 48 3.79 14.46 -0.21
N SER A 49 3.09 14.82 -1.29
CA SER A 49 2.58 16.19 -1.48
C SER A 49 1.38 16.48 -0.57
N GLU A 50 0.66 15.44 -0.15
CA GLU A 50 -0.52 15.52 0.69
C GLU A 50 -0.29 14.93 2.11
N ILE A 51 0.83 14.24 2.30
CA ILE A 51 1.18 13.57 3.56
C ILE A 51 2.41 14.27 4.17
N GLN A 52 2.29 14.70 5.42
CA GLN A 52 3.41 15.25 6.16
C GLN A 52 4.29 14.10 6.68
N CYS A 53 5.41 13.85 6.01
CA CYS A 53 6.35 12.79 6.37
C CYS A 53 7.42 13.28 7.36
N TYR A 54 7.66 12.49 8.42
CA TYR A 54 8.73 12.71 9.39
C TYR A 54 9.66 11.50 9.42
N TRP A 55 10.95 11.76 9.28
CA TRP A 55 11.98 10.74 9.35
C TRP A 55 12.38 10.48 10.80
N LEU A 56 12.17 9.27 11.30
CA LEU A 56 12.54 8.84 12.63
C LEU A 56 14.04 8.45 12.66
N THR A 57 14.90 9.35 13.13
CA THR A 57 16.36 9.16 13.13
C THR A 57 17.07 10.04 14.15
N ASN A 58 18.31 9.69 14.51
CA ASN A 58 19.16 10.51 15.39
C ASN A 58 19.86 11.67 14.66
N ILE A 59 19.70 11.77 13.34
CA ILE A 59 20.28 12.84 12.54
C ILE A 59 19.48 14.13 12.78
N GLU A 60 20.15 15.26 12.95
CA GLU A 60 19.44 16.54 13.07
C GLU A 60 19.07 17.10 11.70
N GLY A 61 17.87 17.69 11.59
CA GLY A 61 17.41 18.29 10.34
C GLY A 61 15.94 18.68 10.37
N LYS A 62 15.48 19.29 9.27
CA LYS A 62 14.06 19.62 9.07
C LYS A 62 13.30 18.35 8.66
N GLY A 63 12.09 18.17 9.21
CA GLY A 63 11.26 16.99 8.91
C GLY A 63 11.80 15.70 9.52
N VAL A 64 12.58 15.84 10.60
CA VAL A 64 13.18 14.73 11.33
C VAL A 64 12.60 14.70 12.75
N LEU A 65 12.42 13.50 13.26
CA LEU A 65 12.00 13.23 14.63
C LEU A 65 13.01 12.28 15.26
N GLU A 66 13.51 12.62 16.44
CA GLU A 66 14.40 11.71 17.16
C GLU A 66 13.59 10.51 17.69
N PRO A 67 14.12 9.28 17.63
CA PRO A 67 13.51 8.09 18.22
C PRO A 67 13.59 8.10 19.76
N SER A 68 13.18 9.20 20.39
CA SER A 68 13.04 9.37 21.83
C SER A 68 11.56 9.36 22.18
N LEU A 69 11.17 8.58 23.20
CA LEU A 69 9.78 8.51 23.67
C LEU A 69 9.27 9.88 24.13
N GLU A 70 10.12 10.71 24.72
CA GLU A 70 9.75 12.06 25.15
C GLU A 70 9.40 12.95 23.94
N LYS A 71 10.27 12.97 22.92
CA LYS A 71 10.07 13.78 21.71
C LYS A 71 8.88 13.27 20.89
N LEU A 72 8.71 11.97 20.77
CA LEU A 72 7.54 11.34 20.13
C LEU A 72 6.24 11.70 20.86
N ASN A 73 6.22 11.64 22.20
CA ASN A 73 5.05 12.05 22.98
C ASN A 73 4.73 13.51 22.77
N HIS A 74 5.70 14.41 22.92
CA HIS A 74 5.48 15.84 22.74
C HIS A 74 4.98 16.17 21.32
N PHE A 75 5.58 15.55 20.30
CA PHE A 75 5.14 15.69 18.91
C PHE A 75 3.69 15.23 18.74
N THR A 76 3.36 14.03 19.24
CA THR A 76 2.04 13.44 19.09
C THR A 76 0.98 14.21 19.88
N GLU A 77 1.31 14.70 21.08
CA GLU A 77 0.43 15.57 21.88
C GLU A 77 0.10 16.89 21.18
N SER A 78 1.12 17.50 20.57
CA SER A 78 0.94 18.72 19.76
C SER A 78 0.02 18.44 18.57
N LEU A 79 0.20 17.29 17.93
CA LEU A 79 -0.60 16.84 16.80
C LEU A 79 -2.08 16.64 17.20
N ILE A 80 -2.35 15.83 18.24
CA ILE A 80 -3.72 15.49 18.66
C ILE A 80 -4.50 16.68 19.25
N SER A 81 -3.80 17.74 19.65
CA SER A 81 -4.40 19.00 20.11
C SER A 81 -4.91 19.87 18.96
N SER A 82 -4.55 19.53 17.71
CA SER A 82 -5.04 20.22 16.52
C SER A 82 -6.42 19.71 16.08
N GLU A 83 -6.90 20.17 14.91
CA GLU A 83 -8.11 19.65 14.26
C GLU A 83 -8.01 18.15 13.96
N GLN A 84 -8.99 17.54 13.31
CA GLN A 84 -8.95 16.09 13.01
C GLN A 84 -7.81 15.68 12.05
N GLY A 85 -7.29 14.46 12.21
CA GLY A 85 -6.21 13.95 11.37
C GLY A 85 -5.96 12.45 11.54
N LEU A 86 -5.11 11.89 10.65
CA LEU A 86 -4.59 10.53 10.78
C LEU A 86 -3.08 10.57 10.99
N LEU A 87 -2.59 9.78 11.94
CA LEU A 87 -1.16 9.56 12.15
C LEU A 87 -0.81 8.10 11.89
N PHE A 88 0.14 7.86 11.02
CA PHE A 88 0.72 6.55 10.76
C PHE A 88 2.12 6.51 11.34
N ILE A 89 2.43 5.49 12.12
CA ILE A 89 3.75 5.29 12.74
C ILE A 89 4.29 3.93 12.31
N GLU A 90 5.35 3.98 11.52
CA GLU A 90 6.12 2.82 11.11
C GLU A 90 7.33 2.61 12.04
N GLY A 91 7.76 1.35 12.20
CA GLY A 91 8.94 1.01 12.99
C GLY A 91 8.71 1.00 14.51
N PHE A 92 7.49 0.69 14.96
CA PHE A 92 7.17 0.61 16.39
C PHE A 92 8.01 -0.44 17.14
N GLU A 93 8.34 -1.54 16.47
CA GLU A 93 9.24 -2.59 16.96
C GLU A 93 10.66 -2.07 17.21
N TRP A 94 11.10 -1.12 16.39
CA TRP A 94 12.41 -0.52 16.57
C TRP A 94 12.46 0.35 17.83
N LEU A 95 11.40 1.09 18.16
CA LEU A 95 11.31 1.82 19.42
C LEU A 95 11.40 0.88 20.62
N VAL A 96 10.76 -0.29 20.55
CA VAL A 96 10.85 -1.32 21.59
C VAL A 96 12.27 -1.86 21.72
N SER A 97 12.99 -2.04 20.61
CA SER A 97 14.39 -2.47 20.64
C SER A 97 15.34 -1.46 21.32
N ILE A 98 15.02 -0.17 21.27
CA ILE A 98 15.85 0.90 21.86
C ILE A 98 15.49 1.15 23.32
N HIS A 99 14.20 1.24 23.64
CA HIS A 99 13.72 1.71 24.97
C HIS A 99 13.20 0.60 25.87
N GLY A 100 13.09 -0.62 25.34
CA GLY A 100 12.47 -1.74 26.02
C GLY A 100 10.94 -1.70 25.98
N PHE A 101 10.33 -2.89 26.03
CA PHE A 101 8.89 -3.05 25.86
C PHE A 101 8.06 -2.26 26.89
N GLU A 102 8.40 -2.31 28.18
CA GLU A 102 7.60 -1.66 29.23
C GLU A 102 7.50 -0.15 29.07
N ALA A 103 8.59 0.51 28.67
CA ALA A 103 8.61 1.96 28.48
C ALA A 103 7.72 2.36 27.29
N VAL A 104 7.84 1.63 26.17
CA VAL A 104 7.05 1.87 24.96
C VAL A 104 5.58 1.52 25.17
N HIS A 105 5.27 0.42 25.87
CA HIS A 105 3.89 0.04 26.18
C HIS A 105 3.21 1.07 27.11
N SER A 106 3.94 1.59 28.10
CA SER A 106 3.45 2.68 28.96
C SER A 106 3.14 3.94 28.15
N MET A 107 4.03 4.30 27.20
CA MET A 107 3.81 5.39 26.26
C MET A 107 2.55 5.16 25.41
N LEU A 108 2.41 3.97 24.81
CA LEU A 108 1.27 3.60 23.98
C LEU A 108 -0.05 3.72 24.75
N ARG A 109 -0.10 3.23 25.99
CA ARG A 109 -1.28 3.33 26.85
C ARG A 109 -1.65 4.79 27.15
N SER A 110 -0.67 5.61 27.53
CA SER A 110 -0.91 7.05 27.76
C SER A 110 -1.39 7.76 26.49
N LEU A 111 -0.85 7.37 25.33
CA LEU A 111 -1.26 7.90 24.05
C LEU A 111 -2.69 7.47 23.70
N ALA A 112 -3.07 6.21 23.94
CA ALA A 112 -4.42 5.70 23.70
C ALA A 112 -5.48 6.48 24.48
N GLU A 113 -5.20 6.79 25.75
CA GLU A 113 -6.08 7.62 26.59
C GLU A 113 -6.30 9.02 26.00
N LYS A 114 -5.22 9.67 25.53
CA LYS A 114 -5.28 11.01 24.95
C LYS A 114 -5.97 11.02 23.58
N VAL A 115 -5.68 10.03 22.74
CA VAL A 115 -6.28 9.86 21.42
C VAL A 115 -7.78 9.61 21.51
N ALA A 116 -8.23 8.85 22.51
CA ALA A 116 -9.66 8.63 22.77
C ALA A 116 -10.42 9.95 23.01
N MET A 117 -9.74 10.99 23.51
CA MET A 117 -10.32 12.32 23.76
C MET A 117 -10.16 13.29 22.57
N SER A 118 -9.53 12.88 21.48
CA SER A 118 -9.27 13.73 20.31
C SER A 118 -10.06 13.28 19.08
N ARG A 119 -9.87 14.00 17.96
CA ARG A 119 -10.40 13.63 16.64
C ARG A 119 -9.34 12.98 15.75
N TRP A 120 -8.22 12.58 16.34
CA TRP A 120 -7.14 11.90 15.63
C TRP A 120 -7.29 10.40 15.71
N SER A 121 -6.96 9.69 14.63
CA SER A 121 -6.75 8.24 14.70
C SER A 121 -5.29 7.92 14.40
N ILE A 122 -4.73 6.97 15.14
CA ILE A 122 -3.35 6.53 15.00
C ILE A 122 -3.32 5.10 14.49
N TYR A 123 -2.45 4.82 13.54
CA TYR A 123 -2.20 3.49 13.00
C TYR A 123 -0.72 3.15 13.20
N LEU A 124 -0.46 2.02 13.84
CA LEU A 124 0.89 1.53 14.12
C LEU A 124 1.19 0.35 13.22
N SER A 125 2.38 0.32 12.62
CA SER A 125 2.88 -0.90 11.98
C SER A 125 3.16 -1.95 13.07
N LEU A 126 2.61 -3.14 12.92
CA LEU A 126 2.81 -4.24 13.84
C LEU A 126 3.48 -5.40 13.11
N TYR A 127 4.79 -5.58 13.33
CA TYR A 127 5.49 -6.78 12.89
C TYR A 127 5.45 -7.83 14.00
N GLU A 128 4.45 -8.72 13.96
CA GLU A 128 4.12 -9.63 15.06
C GLU A 128 5.30 -10.50 15.52
N SER A 129 6.16 -10.93 14.58
CA SER A 129 7.34 -11.75 14.89
C SER A 129 8.41 -11.02 15.72
N SER A 130 8.30 -9.70 15.91
CA SER A 130 9.20 -8.93 16.77
C SER A 130 8.84 -9.00 18.25
N TYR A 131 7.71 -9.63 18.61
CA TYR A 131 7.16 -9.65 19.96
C TYR A 131 6.91 -11.07 20.44
N ASN A 132 7.04 -11.29 21.74
CA ASN A 132 6.51 -12.52 22.34
C ASN A 132 4.98 -12.44 22.50
N GLN A 133 4.34 -13.57 22.77
CA GLN A 133 2.89 -13.66 22.88
C GLN A 133 2.27 -12.74 23.95
N GLN A 134 2.98 -12.53 25.08
CA GLN A 134 2.49 -11.67 26.15
C GLN A 134 2.57 -10.19 25.75
N GLU A 135 3.69 -9.78 25.13
CA GLU A 135 3.90 -8.44 24.59
C GLU A 135 2.86 -8.09 23.53
N LEU A 136 2.67 -9.01 22.56
CA LEU A 136 1.70 -8.86 21.49
C LEU A 136 0.27 -8.67 22.02
N SER A 137 -0.14 -9.52 22.98
CA SER A 137 -1.46 -9.42 23.63
C SER A 137 -1.67 -8.06 24.32
N ARG A 138 -0.61 -7.52 24.93
CA ARG A 138 -0.63 -6.21 25.58
C ARG A 138 -0.70 -5.06 24.58
N ILE A 139 -0.01 -5.16 23.44
CA ILE A 139 -0.11 -4.15 22.36
C ILE A 139 -1.53 -4.16 21.78
N ILE A 140 -2.04 -5.32 21.38
CA ILE A 140 -3.36 -5.45 20.74
C ILE A 140 -4.49 -4.95 21.66
N ARG A 141 -4.33 -5.07 22.97
CA ARG A 141 -5.29 -4.52 23.94
C ARG A 141 -5.40 -2.99 23.86
N GLU A 142 -4.28 -2.30 23.68
CA GLU A 142 -4.25 -0.82 23.61
C GLU A 142 -4.45 -0.31 22.18
N ALA A 143 -4.02 -1.08 21.19
CA ALA A 143 -4.12 -0.80 19.77
C ALA A 143 -4.64 -2.04 19.01
N PRO A 144 -5.97 -2.25 18.99
CA PRO A 144 -6.58 -3.41 18.32
C PRO A 144 -6.20 -3.50 16.85
N ILE A 145 -6.13 -4.73 16.33
CA ILE A 145 -5.87 -4.96 14.90
C ILE A 145 -7.00 -4.35 14.08
N LEU A 146 -6.65 -3.57 13.05
CA LEU A 146 -7.61 -3.02 12.13
C LEU A 146 -8.09 -4.11 11.15
N GLU A 147 -9.38 -4.45 11.22
CA GLU A 147 -10.03 -5.32 10.24
C GLU A 147 -10.59 -4.49 9.08
N PHE A 148 -10.05 -4.70 7.88
CA PHE A 148 -10.64 -4.14 6.67
C PHE A 148 -11.80 -5.02 6.23
N LYS A 149 -13.02 -4.48 6.21
CA LYS A 149 -14.17 -5.21 5.64
C LYS A 149 -13.92 -5.39 4.14
N SER A 150 -13.73 -6.62 3.71
CA SER A 150 -13.84 -7.00 2.29
C SER A 150 -15.26 -6.65 1.82
N ASN A 151 -15.38 -5.82 0.78
CA ASN A 151 -16.64 -5.69 0.06
C ASN A 151 -16.88 -7.01 -0.71
N GLU A 152 -17.43 -8.01 -0.01
CA GLU A 152 -17.90 -9.23 -0.64
C GLU A 152 -19.18 -8.92 -1.43
N MET A 153 -19.07 -8.84 -2.75
CA MET A 153 -20.23 -9.03 -3.63
C MET A 153 -20.70 -10.47 -3.46
N THR A 154 -21.84 -10.62 -2.81
CA THR A 154 -22.57 -11.88 -2.65
C THR A 154 -22.92 -12.45 -4.03
N ILE A 155 -22.19 -13.46 -4.49
CA ILE A 155 -22.70 -14.40 -5.48
C ILE A 155 -23.41 -15.49 -4.69
N GLN A 156 -24.74 -15.42 -4.63
CA GLN A 156 -25.56 -16.52 -4.15
C GLN A 156 -25.35 -17.71 -5.08
N ASN A 157 -24.88 -18.82 -4.55
CA ASN A 157 -25.12 -20.11 -5.17
C ASN A 157 -25.51 -21.11 -4.08
N ASP A 158 -26.74 -21.61 -4.23
CA ASP A 158 -27.41 -22.56 -3.37
C ASP A 158 -26.90 -23.99 -3.70
N GLY A 159 -26.55 -24.79 -2.69
CA GLY A 159 -26.11 -26.18 -2.92
C GLY A 159 -25.15 -26.76 -1.87
N ALA A 160 -25.73 -27.21 -0.76
CA ALA A 160 -25.33 -28.27 0.18
C ALA A 160 -23.89 -28.88 0.18
N GLU A 161 -23.35 -28.86 1.41
CA GLU A 161 -22.52 -29.87 2.10
C GLU A 161 -20.98 -29.92 1.90
N THR A 162 -20.32 -29.38 2.94
CA THR A 162 -19.15 -29.90 3.67
C THR A 162 -17.93 -30.35 2.89
N SER A 163 -16.96 -29.45 2.80
CA SER A 163 -15.57 -29.67 3.24
C SER A 163 -14.88 -28.31 3.24
N HIS A 164 -14.20 -27.96 4.34
CA HIS A 164 -13.25 -26.85 4.32
C HIS A 164 -12.10 -27.22 3.37
N PRO A 165 -11.77 -26.33 2.42
CA PRO A 165 -10.39 -25.96 2.24
C PRO A 165 -10.24 -24.46 2.46
N HIS A 166 -9.14 -24.09 3.12
CA HIS A 166 -8.61 -22.74 3.11
C HIS A 166 -8.66 -22.16 1.69
N ALA A 167 -9.62 -21.26 1.45
CA ALA A 167 -9.52 -20.31 0.36
C ALA A 167 -8.40 -19.34 0.75
N SER A 168 -7.20 -19.66 0.27
CA SER A 168 -6.07 -18.74 0.14
C SER A 168 -6.55 -17.55 -0.72
N THR A 169 -7.13 -16.55 -0.07
CA THR A 169 -7.50 -15.29 -0.71
C THR A 169 -6.21 -14.62 -1.16
N LEU A 170 -6.00 -14.57 -2.48
CA LEU A 170 -4.95 -13.83 -3.16
C LEU A 170 -5.08 -12.32 -2.87
N GLU A 171 -4.72 -11.91 -1.66
CA GLU A 171 -4.14 -10.60 -1.38
C GLU A 171 -2.79 -10.87 -0.72
N LYS A 172 -1.97 -11.72 -1.36
CA LYS A 172 -0.54 -11.68 -1.11
C LYS A 172 -0.13 -10.23 -1.39
N THR A 173 0.52 -9.58 -0.42
CA THR A 173 1.70 -8.74 -0.64
C THR A 173 2.24 -9.03 -2.04
N LEU A 174 2.47 -8.04 -2.90
CA LEU A 174 3.24 -8.28 -4.12
C LEU A 174 4.67 -8.72 -3.69
N GLU A 175 4.81 -9.95 -3.18
CA GLU A 175 5.98 -10.77 -3.35
C GLU A 175 6.23 -10.66 -4.84
N MET A 176 7.33 -10.00 -5.20
CA MET A 176 7.78 -9.93 -6.57
C MET A 176 8.04 -11.36 -7.01
N ASP A 177 6.99 -12.04 -7.48
CA ASP A 177 7.12 -13.29 -8.17
C ASP A 177 7.87 -12.94 -9.44
N LEU A 178 9.14 -13.30 -9.45
CA LEU A 178 9.97 -13.12 -10.62
C LEU A 178 9.62 -14.21 -11.63
N ASN A 179 9.66 -13.84 -12.91
CA ASN A 179 9.79 -14.80 -13.99
C ASN A 179 11.15 -15.52 -13.90
N ASP A 180 11.31 -16.62 -14.62
CA ASP A 180 12.57 -17.37 -14.69
C ASP A 180 13.76 -16.51 -15.18
N ASP A 181 13.49 -15.36 -15.80
CA ASP A 181 14.46 -14.39 -16.28
C ASP A 181 14.75 -13.25 -15.27
N GLY A 182 14.16 -13.29 -14.08
CA GLY A 182 14.34 -12.29 -13.03
C GLY A 182 13.47 -11.04 -13.17
N THR A 183 12.59 -10.96 -14.17
CA THR A 183 11.65 -9.83 -14.32
C THR A 183 10.42 -9.98 -13.42
N PRO A 184 9.85 -8.90 -12.86
CA PRO A 184 8.61 -8.97 -12.08
C PRO A 184 7.45 -9.49 -12.94
N LYS A 185 6.68 -10.46 -12.46
CA LYS A 185 5.46 -10.93 -13.15
C LYS A 185 4.40 -9.84 -13.25
N LEU A 186 3.71 -9.80 -14.38
CA LEU A 186 2.50 -9.01 -14.53
C LEU A 186 1.34 -9.70 -13.81
N VAL A 187 0.65 -8.93 -12.97
CA VAL A 187 -0.54 -9.37 -12.24
C VAL A 187 -1.70 -8.46 -12.61
N LEU A 188 -2.86 -9.08 -12.84
CA LEU A 188 -4.08 -8.33 -13.10
C LEU A 188 -4.56 -7.67 -11.79
N LEU A 189 -4.68 -6.34 -11.82
CA LEU A 189 -5.19 -5.56 -10.69
C LEU A 189 -6.69 -5.32 -10.86
N THR A 190 -7.43 -5.25 -9.75
CA THR A 190 -8.87 -4.92 -9.76
C THR A 190 -9.12 -3.59 -10.46
N LYS A 191 -10.13 -3.50 -11.33
CA LYS A 191 -10.46 -2.24 -12.02
C LYS A 191 -10.90 -1.16 -11.02
N LEU A 192 -10.49 0.08 -11.29
CA LEU A 192 -10.92 1.23 -10.51
C LEU A 192 -12.31 1.67 -10.99
N PRO A 193 -13.32 1.72 -10.11
CA PRO A 193 -14.65 2.19 -10.48
C PRO A 193 -14.62 3.69 -10.80
N ARG A 194 -15.50 4.14 -11.72
CA ARG A 194 -15.67 5.58 -12.00
C ARG A 194 -16.12 6.34 -10.74
N SER A 195 -16.99 5.73 -9.94
CA SER A 195 -17.43 6.28 -8.67
C SER A 195 -16.28 6.31 -7.66
N GLY A 196 -15.96 7.50 -7.16
CA GLY A 196 -14.84 7.67 -6.22
C GLY A 196 -13.47 7.70 -6.89
N PHE A 197 -13.38 7.69 -8.23
CA PHE A 197 -12.11 7.86 -8.92
C PHE A 197 -11.52 9.25 -8.66
N THR A 198 -10.25 9.29 -8.24
CA THR A 198 -9.49 10.52 -7.99
C THR A 198 -8.11 10.42 -8.63
N LYS A 199 -7.43 11.56 -8.81
CA LYS A 199 -6.03 11.57 -9.26
C LYS A 199 -5.12 10.78 -8.32
N GLN A 200 -5.37 10.84 -7.02
CA GLN A 200 -4.65 10.08 -6.00
C GLN A 200 -4.76 8.57 -6.23
N ILE A 201 -5.97 8.07 -6.50
CA ILE A 201 -6.20 6.65 -6.79
C ILE A 201 -5.50 6.24 -8.09
N LEU A 202 -5.49 7.10 -9.10
CA LEU A 202 -4.75 6.84 -10.34
C LEU A 202 -3.23 6.84 -10.12
N GLN A 203 -2.67 7.80 -9.38
CA GLN A 203 -1.23 7.84 -9.04
C GLN A 203 -0.80 6.56 -8.33
N ARG A 204 -1.60 6.08 -7.36
CA ARG A 204 -1.34 4.80 -6.67
C ARG A 204 -1.35 3.62 -7.64
N ARG A 205 -2.31 3.57 -8.57
CA ARG A 205 -2.36 2.54 -9.62
C ARG A 205 -1.15 2.58 -10.54
N ILE A 206 -0.69 3.77 -10.93
CA ILE A 206 0.51 3.98 -11.74
C ILE A 206 1.74 3.39 -11.04
N LEU A 207 1.90 3.63 -9.74
CA LEU A 207 3.01 3.07 -8.96
C LEU A 207 2.97 1.53 -8.93
N GLN A 208 1.79 0.92 -8.83
CA GLN A 208 1.64 -0.54 -8.91
C GLN A 208 2.07 -1.08 -10.28
N TRP A 209 1.64 -0.44 -11.37
CA TRP A 209 2.06 -0.80 -12.73
C TRP A 209 3.58 -0.64 -12.92
N ARG A 210 4.16 0.43 -12.41
CA ARG A 210 5.61 0.68 -12.45
C ARG A 210 6.41 -0.38 -11.70
N ARG A 211 5.91 -0.84 -10.53
CA ARG A 211 6.51 -1.97 -9.77
C ARG A 211 6.52 -3.29 -10.55
N MET A 212 5.54 -3.49 -11.44
CA MET A 212 5.52 -4.63 -12.36
C MET A 212 6.43 -4.43 -13.59
N GLY A 213 7.17 -3.33 -13.66
CA GLY A 213 8.08 -2.99 -14.74
C GLY A 213 7.41 -2.40 -15.97
N LEU A 214 6.13 -2.01 -15.87
CA LEU A 214 5.40 -1.39 -16.98
C LEU A 214 5.82 0.07 -17.16
N ASP A 215 5.90 0.49 -18.41
CA ASP A 215 6.01 1.91 -18.76
C ASP A 215 4.65 2.58 -18.57
N THR A 216 4.65 3.61 -17.74
CA THR A 216 3.45 4.36 -17.36
C THR A 216 3.51 5.82 -17.76
N SER A 217 4.53 6.22 -18.55
CA SER A 217 4.78 7.62 -18.92
C SER A 217 3.57 8.29 -19.59
N GLU A 218 2.82 7.55 -20.43
CA GLU A 218 1.61 8.07 -21.09
C GLU A 218 0.52 8.45 -20.07
N ILE A 219 0.21 7.57 -19.12
CA ILE A 219 -0.85 7.81 -18.13
C ILE A 219 -0.39 8.79 -17.03
N GLU A 220 0.90 8.86 -16.74
CA GLU A 220 1.46 9.89 -15.84
C GLU A 220 1.23 11.30 -16.39
N ALA A 221 1.38 11.49 -17.70
CA ALA A 221 1.10 12.78 -18.34
C ALA A 221 -0.38 13.22 -18.18
N SER A 222 -1.31 12.26 -18.10
CA SER A 222 -2.74 12.53 -17.88
C SER A 222 -3.00 13.29 -16.57
N LEU A 223 -2.16 13.08 -15.55
CA LEU A 223 -2.35 13.65 -14.21
C LEU A 223 -2.25 15.18 -14.20
N TYR A 224 -1.57 15.77 -15.18
CA TYR A 224 -1.48 17.23 -15.35
C TYR A 224 -2.77 17.85 -15.90
N SER A 225 -3.69 17.07 -16.46
CA SER A 225 -5.00 17.54 -16.92
C SER A 225 -5.90 17.93 -15.75
N ASN A 226 -6.79 18.90 -15.93
CA ASN A 226 -7.78 19.28 -14.91
C ASN A 226 -9.14 18.58 -15.10
N ASN A 227 -9.32 17.83 -16.19
CA ASN A 227 -10.57 17.13 -16.47
C ASN A 227 -10.51 15.68 -15.99
N LEU A 228 -11.22 15.39 -14.90
CA LEU A 228 -11.25 14.07 -14.27
C LEU A 228 -11.93 12.99 -15.13
N ASP A 229 -12.89 13.35 -15.98
CA ASP A 229 -13.53 12.39 -16.91
C ASP A 229 -12.53 11.94 -17.98
N ALA A 230 -11.80 12.89 -18.58
CA ALA A 230 -10.77 12.59 -19.58
C ALA A 230 -9.65 11.71 -18.99
N ILE A 231 -9.23 12.00 -17.75
CA ILE A 231 -8.24 11.18 -17.03
C ILE A 231 -8.76 9.75 -16.82
N TYR A 232 -10.04 9.58 -16.48
CA TYR A 232 -10.63 8.25 -16.29
C TYR A 232 -10.71 7.45 -17.59
N GLU A 233 -11.01 8.11 -18.70
CA GLU A 233 -10.99 7.48 -20.03
C GLU A 233 -9.58 7.01 -20.40
N GLU A 234 -8.57 7.86 -20.18
CA GLU A 234 -7.15 7.49 -20.38
C GLU A 234 -6.75 6.31 -19.48
N TYR A 235 -7.11 6.35 -18.20
CA TYR A 235 -6.92 5.22 -17.28
C TYR A 235 -7.54 3.93 -17.81
N SER A 236 -8.80 3.99 -18.28
CA SER A 236 -9.54 2.81 -18.75
C SER A 236 -8.87 2.20 -19.99
N MET A 237 -8.35 3.04 -20.88
CA MET A 237 -7.58 2.57 -22.05
C MET A 237 -6.28 1.89 -21.65
N VAL A 238 -5.53 2.47 -20.70
CA VAL A 238 -4.26 1.89 -20.25
C VAL A 238 -4.49 0.63 -19.42
N GLU A 239 -5.52 0.58 -18.58
CA GLU A 239 -5.90 -0.63 -17.84
C GLU A 239 -6.21 -1.79 -18.79
N GLU A 240 -6.94 -1.54 -19.87
CA GLU A 240 -7.21 -2.55 -20.89
C GLU A 240 -5.93 -3.02 -21.61
N LYS A 241 -4.98 -2.10 -21.91
CA LYS A 241 -3.65 -2.49 -22.42
C LYS A 241 -2.92 -3.39 -21.43
N VAL A 242 -2.94 -3.08 -20.13
CA VAL A 242 -2.28 -3.88 -19.10
C VAL A 242 -2.92 -5.26 -18.95
N ARG A 243 -4.25 -5.36 -18.99
CA ARG A 243 -4.98 -6.64 -19.00
C ARG A 243 -4.49 -7.53 -20.15
N ARG A 244 -4.49 -6.97 -21.37
CA ARG A 244 -4.01 -7.66 -22.59
C ARG A 244 -2.54 -8.07 -22.48
N ALA A 245 -1.68 -7.18 -21.99
CA ALA A 245 -0.27 -7.47 -21.79
C ALA A 245 -0.02 -8.60 -20.78
N THR A 246 -0.83 -8.67 -19.72
CA THR A 246 -0.77 -9.73 -18.70
C THR A 246 -1.15 -11.09 -19.28
N GLU A 247 -2.18 -11.14 -20.12
CA GLU A 247 -2.60 -12.37 -20.81
C GLU A 247 -1.54 -12.84 -21.81
N LEU A 248 -0.98 -11.92 -22.61
CA LEU A 248 0.10 -12.19 -23.54
C LEU A 248 1.37 -12.67 -22.85
N GLU A 249 1.74 -12.09 -21.71
CA GLU A 249 2.93 -12.52 -20.97
C GLU A 249 2.82 -13.98 -20.56
N ARG A 250 1.67 -14.39 -20.02
CA ARG A 250 1.44 -15.79 -19.61
C ARG A 250 1.64 -16.74 -20.78
N TYR A 251 1.13 -16.38 -21.96
CA TYR A 251 1.32 -17.16 -23.17
C TYR A 251 2.79 -17.19 -23.60
N VAL A 252 3.45 -16.03 -23.68
CA VAL A 252 4.85 -15.89 -24.10
C VAL A 252 5.79 -16.72 -23.22
N VAL A 253 5.62 -16.65 -21.90
CA VAL A 253 6.44 -17.40 -20.94
C VAL A 253 6.21 -18.91 -21.07
N THR A 254 4.96 -19.35 -21.33
CA THR A 254 4.60 -20.77 -21.37
C THR A 254 4.90 -21.45 -22.71
N ASN A 255 4.68 -20.73 -23.82
CA ASN A 255 4.62 -21.31 -25.17
C ASN A 255 5.83 -20.97 -26.04
N ILE A 256 6.50 -19.84 -25.83
CA ILE A 256 7.61 -19.39 -26.68
C ILE A 256 8.95 -19.87 -26.10
N ARG A 257 9.62 -20.75 -26.85
CA ARG A 257 10.91 -21.34 -26.46
C ARG A 257 12.12 -20.58 -27.00
N ASP A 258 11.95 -19.81 -28.07
CA ASP A 258 13.03 -19.00 -28.61
C ASP A 258 13.34 -17.82 -27.68
N THR A 259 14.56 -17.79 -27.15
CA THR A 259 14.96 -16.80 -26.14
C THR A 259 14.95 -15.37 -26.68
N GLN A 260 15.29 -15.16 -27.96
CA GLN A 260 15.34 -13.82 -28.55
C GLN A 260 13.93 -13.30 -28.80
N GLU A 261 13.06 -14.12 -29.41
CA GLU A 261 11.66 -13.80 -29.63
C GLU A 261 10.95 -13.51 -28.31
N ARG A 262 11.16 -14.37 -27.30
CA ARG A 262 10.61 -14.18 -25.95
C ARG A 262 11.04 -12.86 -25.32
N ALA A 263 12.33 -12.53 -25.37
CA ALA A 263 12.85 -11.28 -24.80
C ALA A 263 12.27 -10.04 -25.50
N ILE A 264 12.18 -10.07 -26.84
CA ILE A 264 11.59 -8.97 -27.62
C ILE A 264 10.11 -8.80 -27.29
N ALA A 265 9.35 -9.91 -27.21
CA ALA A 265 7.94 -9.88 -26.85
C ALA A 265 7.74 -9.29 -25.46
N LEU A 266 8.43 -9.81 -24.44
CA LEU A 266 8.33 -9.32 -23.05
C LEU A 266 8.67 -7.83 -22.93
N PHE A 267 9.72 -7.36 -23.61
CA PHE A 267 10.08 -5.95 -23.65
C PHE A 267 8.94 -5.08 -24.21
N ARG A 268 8.31 -5.50 -25.31
CA ARG A 268 7.17 -4.78 -25.91
C ARG A 268 5.95 -4.78 -25.01
N LEU A 269 5.68 -5.89 -24.30
CA LEU A 269 4.60 -5.96 -23.30
C LEU A 269 4.83 -4.96 -22.17
N ARG A 270 6.07 -4.80 -21.70
CA ARG A 270 6.41 -3.78 -20.68
C ARG A 270 6.20 -2.35 -21.15
N GLN A 271 6.46 -2.09 -22.43
CA GLN A 271 6.21 -0.79 -23.05
C GLN A 271 4.73 -0.58 -23.44
N LEU A 272 3.86 -1.59 -23.25
CA LEU A 272 2.46 -1.59 -23.69
C LEU A 272 2.29 -1.23 -25.18
N THR A 273 3.26 -1.60 -26.01
CA THR A 273 3.29 -1.24 -27.44
C THR A 273 3.14 -2.43 -28.37
N GLY A 274 2.36 -2.23 -29.43
CA GLY A 274 2.16 -3.24 -30.49
C GLY A 274 1.47 -4.53 -30.02
N LEU A 275 0.62 -4.43 -29.00
CA LEU A 275 -0.15 -5.56 -28.45
C LEU A 275 -1.00 -6.25 -29.52
N ASP A 276 -1.64 -5.51 -30.43
CA ASP A 276 -2.44 -6.09 -31.51
C ASP A 276 -1.61 -6.99 -32.45
N GLN A 277 -0.33 -6.66 -32.66
CA GLN A 277 0.56 -7.45 -33.50
C GLN A 277 0.98 -8.73 -32.79
N LEU A 278 1.30 -8.64 -31.49
CA LEU A 278 1.65 -9.80 -30.68
C LEU A 278 0.47 -10.74 -30.53
N GLU A 279 -0.74 -10.23 -30.33
CA GLU A 279 -1.95 -11.05 -30.29
C GLU A 279 -2.21 -11.76 -31.62
N LYS A 280 -2.07 -11.05 -32.74
CA LYS A 280 -2.18 -11.71 -34.05
C LYS A 280 -1.10 -12.77 -34.24
N GLN A 281 0.13 -12.53 -33.78
CA GLN A 281 1.20 -13.50 -33.92
C GLN A 281 1.01 -14.74 -33.05
N TYR A 282 0.43 -14.59 -31.86
CA TYR A 282 0.39 -15.64 -30.83
C TYR A 282 -0.97 -16.32 -30.66
N PHE A 283 -2.07 -15.65 -31.03
CA PHE A 283 -3.44 -16.14 -30.87
C PHE A 283 -4.21 -16.25 -32.19
N SER A 284 -3.60 -15.93 -33.35
CA SER A 284 -4.19 -16.34 -34.62
C SER A 284 -3.86 -17.81 -34.86
N GLU A 285 -4.89 -18.65 -34.90
CA GLU A 285 -4.81 -19.97 -35.55
C GLU A 285 -4.42 -19.85 -37.04
#